data_AF-A0A7C7DCL7-F1
#
_entry.id   AF-A0A7C7DCL7-F1
#
_cell.length_a   1.000
_cell.length_b   1.000
_cell.length_c   1.000
_cell.angle_alpha   90.00
_cell.angle_beta   90.00
_cell.angle_gamma   90.00
#
_symmetry.space_group_name_H-M   'P 1'
#
loop_
_entity.id
_entity.type
_entity.pdbx_description
1 polymer ?
#
loop_
_entity_poly.entity_id
_entity_poly.type
_entity_poly.pdbx_seq_one_letter_code
_entity_poly.pdbx_strand_id
1 'polypeptide(L)'
;MLPEAQGALDALKYEVAQELGLTGGGGEEEFRQNLDRRKFEVAQELGLADKIATIGWPNMTSRECGMIGGRLGGHLGGQMVRRMIQFAEAHMR
;
A
#
# COMPACT_ATOMS: atom_id res chain seq x y z
N MET A 1 -4.63 3.75 -18.39
CA MET A 1 -5.20 2.54 -17.75
C MET A 1 -6.49 2.19 -18.48
N LEU A 2 -6.82 0.89 -18.57
CA LEU A 2 -8.09 0.42 -19.12
C LEU A 2 -9.20 0.70 -18.09
N PRO A 3 -10.22 1.52 -18.39
CA PRO A 3 -11.27 1.88 -17.43
C PRO A 3 -11.99 0.67 -16.84
N GLU A 4 -12.17 -0.37 -17.66
CA GLU A 4 -12.82 -1.64 -17.29
C GLU A 4 -12.01 -2.41 -16.23
N ALA A 5 -10.68 -2.28 -16.23
CA ALA A 5 -9.82 -2.92 -15.25
C ALA A 5 -9.81 -2.20 -13.90
N GLN A 6 -10.25 -0.95 -13.84
CA GLN A 6 -10.18 -0.13 -12.63
C GLN A 6 -10.98 -0.75 -11.49
N GLY A 7 -12.22 -1.19 -11.76
CA GLY A 7 -13.07 -1.82 -10.75
C GLY A 7 -12.53 -3.15 -10.23
N ALA A 8 -11.99 -3.98 -11.12
CA ALA A 8 -11.39 -5.27 -10.75
C ALA A 8 -10.11 -5.10 -9.91
N LEU A 9 -9.28 -4.10 -10.26
CA LEU A 9 -8.08 -3.76 -9.51
C LEU A 9 -8.40 -3.21 -8.12
N ASP A 10 -9.43 -2.37 -8.01
CA ASP A 10 -9.86 -1.85 -6.71
C ASP A 10 -10.41 -2.97 -5.82
N ALA A 11 -11.22 -3.89 -6.37
CA ALA A 11 -11.67 -5.07 -5.62
C ALA A 11 -10.49 -5.92 -5.12
N LEU A 12 -9.53 -6.22 -6.01
CA LEU A 12 -8.32 -6.98 -5.66
C LEU A 12 -7.49 -6.25 -4.58
N LYS A 13 -7.36 -4.93 -4.67
CA LYS A 13 -6.65 -4.12 -3.68
C LYS A 13 -7.28 -4.28 -2.29
N TYR A 14 -8.60 -4.22 -2.19
CA TYR A 14 -9.29 -4.38 -0.90
C TYR A 14 -9.18 -5.80 -0.36
N GLU A 15 -9.30 -6.82 -1.21
CA GLU A 15 -9.12 -8.22 -0.82
C GLU A 15 -7.72 -8.46 -0.24
N VAL A 16 -6.67 -8.04 -0.95
CA VAL A 16 -5.29 -8.17 -0.47
C VAL A 16 -5.07 -7.33 0.79
N ALA A 17 -5.65 -6.13 0.88
CA ALA A 17 -5.54 -5.29 2.06
C ALA A 17 -6.17 -5.94 3.30
N GLN A 18 -7.32 -6.62 3.15
CA GLN A 18 -7.97 -7.35 4.24
C GLN A 18 -7.09 -8.49 4.75
N GLU A 19 -6.53 -9.29 3.84
CA GLU A 19 -5.63 -10.40 4.21
C GLU A 19 -4.35 -9.94 4.90
N LEU A 20 -3.82 -8.78 4.49
CA LEU A 20 -2.66 -8.17 5.13
C LEU A 20 -3.01 -7.47 6.45
N GLY A 21 -4.28 -7.50 6.88
CA GLY A 21 -4.75 -6.87 8.12
C GLY A 21 -4.76 -5.34 8.05
N LEU A 22 -4.77 -4.75 6.85
CA LEU A 22 -4.78 -3.30 6.62
C LEU A 22 -6.19 -2.69 6.66
N THR A 23 -7.24 -3.51 6.63
CA THR A 23 -8.63 -3.08 6.80
C THR A 23 -9.48 -4.26 7.27
N GLY A 24 -10.47 -4.00 8.14
CA GLY A 24 -11.47 -4.97 8.55
C GLY A 24 -12.73 -4.98 7.67
N GLY A 25 -12.72 -4.28 6.52
CA GLY A 25 -13.91 -4.09 5.69
C GLY A 25 -14.67 -2.77 5.94
N GLY A 26 -14.09 -1.81 6.66
CA GLY A 26 -14.64 -0.48 6.92
C GLY A 26 -14.53 0.51 5.75
N GLY A 27 -14.22 0.03 4.55
CA GLY A 27 -14.16 0.83 3.32
C GLY A 27 -12.89 1.69 3.18
N GLU A 28 -12.93 2.63 2.24
CA GLU A 28 -11.76 3.40 1.81
C GLU A 28 -11.18 4.32 2.90
N GLU A 29 -12.03 4.85 3.77
CA GLU A 29 -11.61 5.72 4.87
C GLU A 29 -10.80 4.95 5.93
N GLU A 30 -11.31 3.80 6.39
CA GLU A 30 -10.60 2.94 7.34
C GLU A 30 -9.24 2.50 6.75
N PHE A 31 -9.25 2.11 5.48
CA PHE A 31 -8.03 1.73 4.78
C PHE A 31 -7.00 2.88 4.74
N ARG A 32 -7.42 4.11 4.44
CA ARG A 32 -6.54 5.28 4.46
C ARG A 32 -5.95 5.54 5.85
N GLN A 33 -6.78 5.51 6.89
CA GLN A 33 -6.33 5.70 8.27
C GLN A 33 -5.32 4.63 8.71
N ASN A 34 -5.59 3.36 8.37
CA ASN A 34 -4.69 2.25 8.67
C ASN A 34 -3.36 2.37 7.91
N LEU A 35 -3.39 2.77 6.63
CA LEU A 35 -2.18 3.03 5.87
C LEU A 35 -1.36 4.16 6.49
N ASP A 36 -1.98 5.26 6.89
CA ASP A 36 -1.28 6.39 7.48
C ASP A 36 -0.65 6.03 8.82
N ARG A 37 -1.36 5.31 9.70
CA ARG A 37 -0.79 4.75 10.92
C ARG A 37 0.44 3.91 10.62
N ARG A 38 0.33 2.98 9.67
CA ARG A 38 1.41 2.06 9.33
C ARG A 38 2.60 2.75 8.65
N LYS A 39 2.39 3.85 7.91
CA LYS A 39 3.49 4.70 7.41
C LYS A 39 4.29 5.29 8.56
N PHE A 40 3.62 5.74 9.63
CA PHE A 40 4.31 6.27 10.81
C PHE A 40 5.04 5.18 11.60
N GLU A 41 4.48 3.98 11.75
CA GLU A 41 5.16 2.82 12.34
C GLU A 41 6.46 2.49 11.57
N VAL A 42 6.37 2.38 10.24
CA VAL A 42 7.53 2.17 9.37
C VAL A 42 8.54 3.32 9.49
N ALA A 43 8.07 4.56 9.57
CA ALA A 43 8.96 5.70 9.76
C ALA A 43 9.69 5.67 11.10
N GLN A 44 9.03 5.20 12.17
CA GLN A 44 9.67 4.98 13.48
C GLN A 44 10.75 3.91 13.38
N GLU A 45 10.47 2.76 12.76
CA GLU A 45 11.45 1.69 12.55
C GLU A 45 12.66 2.13 11.72
N LEU A 46 12.46 3.08 10.80
CA LEU A 46 13.52 3.64 9.95
C LEU A 46 14.25 4.83 10.59
N GLY A 47 13.86 5.28 11.78
CA GLY A 47 14.43 6.47 12.43
C GLY A 47 14.09 7.79 11.73
N LEU A 48 13.01 7.83 10.95
CA LEU A 48 12.57 9.00 10.18
C LEU A 48 11.40 9.74 10.85
N ALA A 49 10.79 9.18 11.90
CA ALA A 49 9.61 9.76 12.56
C ALA A 49 9.87 11.19 13.08
N ASP A 50 10.97 11.42 13.79
CA ASP A 50 11.31 12.76 14.32
C ASP A 50 11.54 13.78 13.21
N LYS A 51 12.17 13.35 12.11
CA LYS A 51 12.38 14.19 10.93
C LYS A 51 11.03 14.58 10.32
N ILE A 52 10.12 13.63 10.13
CA ILE A 52 8.75 13.90 9.63
C ILE A 52 8.01 14.86 10.57
N ALA A 53 8.13 14.69 11.88
CA ALA A 53 7.51 15.60 12.85
C ALA A 53 8.08 17.02 12.76
N THR A 54 9.37 17.15 12.42
CA THR A 54 10.07 18.44 12.34
C THR A 54 9.82 19.18 11.03
N ILE A 55 9.91 18.49 9.90
CA ILE A 55 9.85 19.14 8.57
C ILE A 55 8.56 18.81 7.80
N GLY A 56 7.78 17.82 8.24
CA GLY A 56 6.59 17.35 7.53
C GLY A 56 6.92 16.48 6.31
N TRP A 57 5.97 15.60 5.96
CA TRP A 57 6.07 14.73 4.77
C TRP A 57 6.42 15.45 3.47
N PRO A 58 5.87 16.65 3.14
CA PRO A 58 6.17 17.32 1.88
C PRO A 58 7.63 17.76 1.73
N ASN A 59 8.36 17.90 2.84
CA ASN A 59 9.76 18.32 2.85
C ASN A 59 10.75 17.15 3.01
N MET A 60 10.25 15.92 3.11
CA MET A 60 11.08 14.72 3.08
C MET A 60 11.63 14.46 1.68
N THR A 61 12.79 13.82 1.58
CA THR A 61 13.34 13.46 0.26
C THR A 61 12.53 12.32 -0.38
N SER A 62 12.49 12.28 -1.71
CA SER A 62 11.86 11.18 -2.44
C SER A 62 12.42 9.81 -2.07
N ARG A 63 13.71 9.74 -1.70
CA ARG A 63 14.34 8.50 -1.22
C ARG A 63 13.75 8.07 0.12
N GLU A 64 13.56 8.98 1.07
CA GLU A 64 12.99 8.68 2.37
C GLU A 64 11.51 8.28 2.28
N CYS A 65 10.72 9.05 1.54
CA CYS A 65 9.34 8.70 1.22
C CYS A 65 9.26 7.33 0.53
N GLY A 66 10.18 7.04 -0.40
CA GLY A 66 10.27 5.77 -1.10
C GLY A 66 10.65 4.60 -0.19
N MET A 67 11.52 4.79 0.81
CA MET A 67 11.86 3.74 1.79
C MET A 67 10.64 3.36 2.64
N ILE A 68 9.89 4.36 3.11
CA ILE A 68 8.67 4.14 3.90
C ILE A 68 7.60 3.48 3.02
N GLY A 69 7.32 4.07 1.86
CA GLY A 69 6.32 3.57 0.91
C GLY A 69 6.66 2.18 0.37
N GLY A 70 7.95 1.87 0.19
CA GLY A 70 8.41 0.55 -0.26
C GLY A 70 8.16 -0.55 0.78
N ARG A 71 8.43 -0.29 2.06
CA ARG A 71 8.11 -1.24 3.15
C ARG A 71 6.60 -1.39 3.39
N LEU A 72 5.80 -0.37 3.09
CA LEU A 72 4.35 -0.40 3.25
C LEU A 72 3.66 -1.04 2.04
N GLY A 73 3.83 -0.42 0.88
CA GLY A 73 3.17 -0.71 -0.39
C GLY A 73 3.83 -1.81 -1.20
N GLY A 74 5.10 -2.14 -0.95
CA GLY A 74 5.75 -3.31 -1.57
C GLY A 74 5.03 -4.61 -1.23
N HIS A 75 4.48 -4.72 -0.01
CA HIS A 75 3.69 -5.88 0.37
C HIS A 75 2.31 -5.89 -0.29
N LEU A 76 1.55 -4.79 -0.24
CA LEU A 76 0.22 -4.72 -0.87
C LEU A 76 0.30 -4.82 -2.40
N GLY A 77 1.04 -3.91 -3.03
CA GLY A 77 1.21 -3.88 -4.49
C GLY A 77 1.92 -5.11 -5.02
N GLY A 78 2.92 -5.64 -4.31
CA GLY A 78 3.60 -6.87 -4.69
C GLY A 78 2.69 -8.10 -4.66
N GLN A 79 1.83 -8.23 -3.64
CA GLN A 79 0.83 -9.31 -3.58
C GLN A 79 -0.23 -9.16 -4.68
N MET A 80 -0.71 -7.93 -4.95
CA MET A 80 -1.62 -7.67 -6.07
C MET A 80 -1.00 -8.09 -7.41
N VAL A 81 0.25 -7.69 -7.69
CA VAL A 81 0.97 -8.07 -8.93
C VAL A 81 1.12 -9.59 -9.03
N ARG A 82 1.49 -10.25 -7.93
CA ARG A 82 1.59 -11.72 -7.90
C ARG A 82 0.26 -12.39 -8.25
N ARG A 83 -0.86 -11.90 -7.72
CA ARG A 83 -2.20 -12.41 -8.06
C ARG A 83 -2.57 -12.18 -9.51
N MET A 84 -2.31 -10.98 -10.03
CA MET A 84 -2.57 -10.68 -11.45
C MET A 84 -1.81 -11.63 -12.38
N ILE A 85 -0.54 -11.93 -12.06
CA ILE A 85 0.25 -12.90 -12.83
C ILE A 85 -0.39 -14.29 -12.75
N GLN A 86 -0.79 -14.77 -11.57
CA GLN A 86 -1.45 -16.06 -11.40
C GLN A 86 -2.75 -16.17 -12.20
N PHE A 87 -3.58 -15.11 -12.20
CA PHE A 87 -4.79 -15.07 -13.03
C PHE A 87 -4.45 -15.17 -14.52
N ALA A 88 -3.45 -14.42 -14.99
CA ALA A 88 -3.01 -14.49 -16.38
C ALA A 88 -2.51 -15.90 -16.74
N GLU A 89 -1.66 -16.50 -15.91
CA GLU A 89 -1.14 -17.86 -16.11
C GLU A 89 -2.25 -18.92 -16.16
N ALA A 90 -3.30 -18.77 -15.35
CA ALA A 90 -4.43 -19.69 -15.32
C ALA A 90 -5.32 -19.61 -16.58
N HIS A 91 -5.41 -18.44 -17.21
CA HIS A 91 -6.24 -18.20 -18.40
C HIS A 91 -5.48 -18.34 -19.73
N MET A 92 -4.16 -18.51 -19.69
CA MET A 92 -3.32 -18.80 -20.86
C MET A 92 -3.15 -20.32 -21.11
N ARG A 93 -3.91 -21.17 -20.42
CA ARG A 93 -3.91 -22.64 -20.61
C ARG A 93 -5.14 -23.11 -21.38
#